data_AF-A0A350ZXS6-F1
#
_entry.id   AF-A0A350ZXS6-F1
#
_cell.length_a   1.000
_cell.length_b   1.000
_cell.length_c   1.000
_cell.angle_alpha   90.00
_cell.angle_beta   90.00
_cell.angle_gamma   90.00
#
_symmetry.space_group_name_H-M   'P 1'
#
loop_
_entity.id
_entity.type
_entity.pdbx_description
1 polymer ?
#
loop_
_entity_poly.entity_id
_entity_poly.type
_entity_poly.pdbx_seq_one_letter_code
_entity_poly.pdbx_strand_id
1 'polypeptide(L)'
;RDVGKKPQGLILTLVVNWLIKPFTMAALGVLFFHYLFAPWVDPQSASEYIAGMILLGVAPCTAMVFVWSQLVKGDPNYTLVQVSVNDIIMVFAFAPIAAFLLGVTNITVPWETLVLSTVLYVVLPLLAGMATRHALERRSPTAVADFVARLKPWS
;
A
#
# COMPACT_ATOMS: atom_id res chain seq x y z
N ARG A 1 0.09 22.84 8.77
CA ARG A 1 -1.24 23.47 8.94
C ARG A 1 -1.90 23.87 7.61
N ASP A 2 -1.18 23.91 6.47
CA ASP A 2 -1.72 24.32 5.15
C ASP A 2 -1.83 23.20 4.09
N VAL A 3 -1.66 21.94 4.48
CA VAL A 3 -1.60 20.81 3.52
C VAL A 3 -2.90 20.62 2.73
N GLY A 4 -4.05 20.96 3.31
CA GLY A 4 -5.35 20.92 2.64
C GLY A 4 -5.55 21.95 1.51
N LYS A 5 -4.62 22.90 1.33
CA LYS A 5 -4.74 23.97 0.32
C LYS A 5 -4.33 23.55 -1.10
N LYS A 6 -3.75 22.35 -1.29
CA LYS A 6 -3.32 21.84 -2.61
C LYS A 6 -3.80 20.41 -2.86
N PRO A 7 -5.12 20.17 -3.00
CA PRO A 7 -5.68 18.82 -3.14
C PRO A 7 -5.35 18.15 -4.48
N GLN A 8 -5.00 18.94 -5.51
CA GLN A 8 -4.80 18.46 -6.88
C GLN A 8 -3.72 17.37 -6.98
N GLY A 9 -2.59 17.54 -6.29
CA GLY A 9 -1.50 16.55 -6.30
C GLY A 9 -1.88 15.25 -5.58
N LEU A 10 -2.65 15.36 -4.50
CA LEU A 10 -3.14 14.22 -3.72
C LEU A 10 -4.15 13.41 -4.54
N ILE A 11 -5.14 14.09 -5.15
CA ILE A 11 -6.14 13.45 -6.01
C ILE A 11 -5.48 12.75 -7.20
N LEU A 12 -4.54 13.42 -7.89
CA LEU A 12 -3.81 12.81 -9.00
C LEU A 12 -3.08 11.54 -8.55
N THR A 13 -2.39 11.59 -7.40
CA THR A 13 -1.69 10.42 -6.89
C THR A 13 -2.65 9.29 -6.53
N LEU A 14 -3.80 9.60 -5.94
CA LEU A 14 -4.81 8.59 -5.61
C LEU A 14 -5.39 7.95 -6.87
N VAL A 15 -5.73 8.73 -7.89
CA VAL A 15 -6.21 8.22 -9.17
C VAL A 15 -5.16 7.32 -9.82
N VAL A 16 -3.91 7.76 -9.88
CA VAL A 16 -2.84 6.94 -10.47
C VAL A 16 -2.62 5.66 -9.68
N ASN A 17 -2.56 5.72 -8.35
CA ASN A 17 -2.27 4.56 -7.50
C ASN A 17 -3.39 3.53 -7.48
N TRP A 18 -4.65 3.97 -7.49
CA TRP A 18 -5.79 3.09 -7.27
C TRP A 18 -6.54 2.73 -8.57
N LEU A 19 -6.56 3.61 -9.57
CA LEU A 19 -7.30 3.39 -10.81
C LEU A 19 -6.40 3.02 -12.00
N ILE A 20 -5.15 3.48 -12.03
CA ILE A 20 -4.27 3.24 -13.19
C ILE A 20 -3.30 2.10 -12.90
N LYS A 21 -2.50 2.21 -11.83
CA LYS A 21 -1.42 1.29 -11.50
C LYS A 21 -1.85 -0.19 -11.39
N PRO A 22 -2.95 -0.56 -10.72
CA PRO A 22 -3.31 -1.97 -10.56
C PRO A 22 -3.68 -2.62 -11.90
N PHE A 23 -4.39 -1.87 -12.75
CA PHE A 23 -4.85 -2.33 -14.05
C PHE A 23 -3.72 -2.40 -15.06
N THR A 24 -2.81 -1.41 -15.07
CA THR A 24 -1.63 -1.46 -15.93
C THR A 24 -0.72 -2.61 -15.54
N MET A 25 -0.52 -2.89 -14.26
CA MET A 25 0.27 -4.02 -13.79
C MET A 25 -0.37 -5.37 -14.15
N ALA A 26 -1.70 -5.49 -14.03
CA ALA A 26 -2.42 -6.69 -14.48
C ALA A 26 -2.27 -6.90 -16.00
N ALA A 27 -2.46 -5.83 -16.79
CA ALA A 27 -2.35 -5.88 -18.24
C ALA A 27 -0.92 -6.23 -18.69
N LEU A 28 0.09 -5.63 -18.08
CA LEU A 28 1.49 -5.98 -18.32
C LEU A 28 1.76 -7.42 -17.93
N GLY A 29 1.21 -7.89 -16.81
CA GLY A 29 1.42 -9.26 -16.38
C GLY A 29 0.88 -10.28 -17.37
N VAL A 30 -0.34 -10.07 -17.85
CA VAL A 30 -0.94 -10.90 -18.89
C VAL A 30 -0.14 -10.79 -20.19
N LEU A 31 0.19 -9.58 -20.65
CA LEU A 31 0.95 -9.39 -21.89
C LEU A 31 2.28 -10.14 -21.88
N PHE A 32 3.03 -10.04 -20.78
CA PHE A 32 4.34 -10.66 -20.70
C PHE A 32 4.26 -12.16 -20.51
N PHE A 33 3.42 -12.68 -19.61
CA PHE A 33 3.46 -14.11 -19.27
C PHE A 33 2.49 -14.97 -20.10
N HIS A 34 1.44 -14.40 -20.70
CA HIS A 34 0.54 -15.13 -21.60
C HIS A 34 0.86 -14.97 -23.09
N TYR A 35 1.62 -13.94 -23.49
CA TYR A 35 1.91 -13.70 -24.92
C TYR A 35 3.41 -13.69 -25.23
N LEU A 36 4.21 -12.84 -24.56
CA LEU A 36 5.63 -12.69 -24.90
C LEU A 36 6.49 -13.87 -24.42
N PHE A 37 6.28 -14.33 -23.20
CA PHE A 37 7.03 -15.42 -22.56
C PHE A 37 6.26 -16.74 -22.51
N ALA A 38 5.11 -16.82 -23.18
CA ALA A 38 4.32 -18.06 -23.28
C ALA A 38 5.13 -19.30 -23.70
N PRO A 39 6.10 -19.25 -24.63
CA PRO A 39 6.88 -20.44 -24.98
C PRO A 39 7.97 -20.78 -23.94
N TRP A 40 8.30 -19.88 -23.02
CA TRP A 40 9.45 -20.01 -22.11
C TRP A 40 9.06 -20.22 -20.65
N VAL A 41 7.78 -20.05 -20.30
CA VAL A 41 7.28 -20.15 -18.93
C VAL A 41 6.15 -21.16 -18.89
N ASP A 42 6.21 -22.07 -17.92
CA ASP A 42 5.13 -23.00 -17.65
C ASP A 42 3.81 -22.26 -17.31
N PRO A 43 2.65 -22.68 -17.83
CA PRO A 43 1.37 -22.00 -17.61
C PRO A 43 1.01 -21.81 -16.12
N GLN A 44 1.43 -22.74 -15.25
CA GLN A 44 1.19 -22.63 -13.82
C GLN A 44 2.04 -21.51 -13.22
N SER A 45 3.35 -21.49 -13.51
CA SER A 45 4.25 -20.43 -13.04
C SER A 45 3.87 -19.06 -13.62
N ALA A 46 3.43 -19.00 -14.87
CA ALA A 46 2.91 -17.78 -15.50
C ALA A 46 1.74 -17.19 -14.70
N SER A 47 0.81 -18.03 -14.26
CA SER A 47 -0.36 -17.62 -13.45
C SER A 47 0.07 -17.08 -12.09
N GLU A 48 1.03 -17.74 -11.43
CA GLU A 48 1.59 -17.28 -10.15
C GLU A 48 2.31 -15.92 -10.29
N TYR A 49 3.08 -15.72 -11.36
CA TYR A 49 3.74 -14.44 -11.63
C TYR A 49 2.76 -13.31 -11.92
N ILE A 50 1.69 -13.59 -12.67
CA ILE A 50 0.60 -12.64 -12.92
C ILE A 50 -0.05 -12.24 -11.59
N ALA A 51 -0.36 -13.21 -10.73
CA ALA A 51 -0.91 -12.93 -9.40
C ALA A 51 0.03 -12.06 -8.56
N GLY A 52 1.33 -12.37 -8.55
CA GLY A 52 2.34 -11.57 -7.86
C GLY A 52 2.41 -10.13 -8.36
N MET A 53 2.39 -9.91 -9.67
CA MET A 53 2.39 -8.55 -10.25
C MET A 53 1.12 -7.77 -9.92
N ILE A 54 -0.05 -8.41 -9.91
CA ILE A 54 -1.30 -7.77 -9.50
C ILE A 54 -1.18 -7.33 -8.04
N LEU A 55 -0.74 -8.20 -7.14
CA LEU A 55 -0.57 -7.88 -5.72
C LEU A 55 0.41 -6.72 -5.50
N LEU A 56 1.55 -6.70 -6.22
CA LEU A 56 2.51 -5.59 -6.20
C LEU A 56 1.93 -4.30 -6.81
N GLY A 57 1.06 -4.43 -7.81
CA GLY A 57 0.35 -3.32 -8.43
C GLY A 57 -0.64 -2.65 -7.48
N VAL A 58 -1.37 -3.43 -6.70
CA VAL A 58 -2.34 -2.91 -5.72
C VAL A 58 -1.65 -2.33 -4.47
N ALA A 59 -0.51 -2.86 -4.06
CA ALA A 59 0.20 -2.39 -2.87
C ALA A 59 0.81 -0.98 -3.06
N PRO A 60 0.39 0.06 -2.31
CA PRO A 60 1.08 1.34 -2.30
C PRO A 60 2.46 1.24 -1.62
N CYS A 61 3.42 2.04 -2.08
CA CYS A 61 4.70 2.20 -1.42
C CYS A 61 4.65 3.42 -0.49
N THR A 62 4.84 3.21 0.81
CA THR A 62 4.55 4.23 1.84
C THR A 62 5.84 4.74 2.50
N ALA A 63 6.71 3.83 2.95
CA ALA A 63 7.98 4.17 3.59
C ALA A 63 9.00 4.83 2.62
N MET A 64 9.10 4.32 1.39
CA MET A 64 10.09 4.82 0.43
C MET A 64 9.80 6.25 -0.01
N VAL A 65 8.52 6.65 -0.06
CA VAL A 65 8.11 8.00 -0.45
C VAL A 65 8.61 9.05 0.54
N PHE A 66 8.72 8.72 1.82
CA PHE A 66 9.34 9.61 2.81
C PHE A 66 10.82 9.84 2.53
N VAL A 67 11.58 8.79 2.19
CA VAL A 67 13.01 8.91 1.87
C VAL A 67 13.19 9.74 0.60
N TRP A 68 12.42 9.46 -0.46
CA TRP A 68 12.47 10.25 -1.70
C TRP A 68 12.10 11.71 -1.46
N SER A 69 11.06 11.96 -0.67
CA SER A 69 10.66 13.32 -0.29
C SER A 69 11.78 14.05 0.44
N GLN A 70 12.53 13.39 1.31
CA GLN A 70 13.68 13.99 1.99
C GLN A 70 14.82 14.31 1.01
N LEU A 71 15.15 13.39 0.09
CA LEU A 71 16.20 13.57 -0.90
C LEU A 71 15.94 14.75 -1.84
N VAL A 72 14.67 14.99 -2.21
CA VAL A 72 14.28 16.10 -3.09
C VAL A 72 13.93 17.39 -2.34
N LYS A 73 14.19 17.46 -1.02
CA LYS A 73 13.80 18.60 -0.15
C LYS A 73 12.30 18.93 -0.22
N GLY A 74 11.46 17.92 -0.39
CA GLY A 74 10.00 18.02 -0.37
C GLY A 74 9.44 18.30 1.02
N ASP A 75 8.16 18.67 1.09
CA ASP A 75 7.46 18.97 2.35
C ASP A 75 7.10 17.67 3.10
N PRO A 76 7.73 17.38 4.27
CA PRO A 76 7.46 16.17 5.02
C PRO A 76 6.02 16.09 5.56
N ASN A 77 5.40 17.23 5.84
CA ASN A 77 4.01 17.27 6.33
C ASN A 77 3.03 16.92 5.21
N TYR A 78 3.32 17.37 3.99
CA TYR A 78 2.53 17.01 2.82
C TYR A 78 2.65 15.52 2.53
N THR A 79 3.88 15.00 2.52
CA THR A 79 4.14 13.57 2.33
C THR A 79 3.47 12.72 3.40
N LEU A 80 3.48 13.16 4.67
CA LEU A 80 2.82 12.45 5.76
C LEU A 80 1.30 12.38 5.58
N VAL A 81 0.66 13.47 5.17
CA VAL A 81 -0.79 13.46 4.87
C VAL A 81 -1.08 12.55 3.68
N GLN A 82 -0.28 12.63 2.63
CA GLN A 82 -0.43 11.79 1.44
C GLN A 82 -0.32 10.30 1.75
N VAL A 83 0.70 9.90 2.51
CA VAL A 83 0.89 8.51 2.93
C VAL A 83 -0.26 8.06 3.84
N SER A 84 -0.65 8.89 4.82
CA SER A 84 -1.76 8.55 5.73
C SER A 84 -3.08 8.33 4.99
N VAL A 85 -3.39 9.16 3.99
CA VAL A 85 -4.60 8.99 3.16
C VAL A 85 -4.51 7.73 2.32
N ASN A 86 -3.33 7.42 1.77
CA ASN A 86 -3.11 6.20 1.00
C ASN A 86 -3.29 4.94 1.86
N ASP A 87 -2.75 4.93 3.08
CA ASP A 87 -2.89 3.82 4.02
C ASP A 87 -4.35 3.58 4.42
N ILE A 88 -5.13 4.64 4.68
CA ILE A 88 -6.56 4.52 4.97
C ILE A 88 -7.30 3.87 3.80
N ILE A 89 -7.04 4.33 2.58
CA ILE A 89 -7.67 3.75 1.38
C ILE A 89 -7.24 2.29 1.21
N MET A 90 -5.98 1.96 1.50
CA MET A 90 -5.43 0.61 1.40
C MET A 90 -6.22 -0.41 2.23
N VAL A 91 -6.61 -0.06 3.46
CA VAL A 91 -7.38 -0.94 4.34
C VAL A 91 -8.67 -1.42 3.67
N PHE A 92 -9.33 -0.56 2.90
CA PHE A 92 -10.63 -0.85 2.29
C PHE A 92 -10.54 -1.29 0.83
N ALA A 93 -9.59 -0.75 0.06
CA ALA A 93 -9.52 -0.92 -1.38
C ALA A 93 -8.57 -2.05 -1.81
N PHE A 94 -7.58 -2.41 -1.00
CA PHE A 94 -6.59 -3.43 -1.36
C PHE A 94 -7.25 -4.80 -1.64
N ALA A 95 -8.01 -5.32 -0.68
CA ALA A 95 -8.60 -6.65 -0.81
C ALA A 95 -9.65 -6.73 -1.94
N PRO A 96 -10.60 -5.77 -2.09
CA PRO A 96 -11.55 -5.79 -3.19
C PRO A 96 -10.91 -5.69 -4.57
N ILE A 97 -9.93 -4.80 -4.76
CA ILE A 97 -9.27 -4.61 -6.07
C ILE A 97 -8.41 -5.83 -6.42
N ALA A 98 -7.65 -6.36 -5.46
CA ALA A 98 -6.87 -7.58 -5.67
C ALA A 98 -7.77 -8.76 -6.04
N ALA A 99 -8.88 -8.96 -5.31
CA ALA A 99 -9.83 -10.01 -5.61
C ALA A 99 -10.50 -9.85 -6.99
N PHE A 100 -10.88 -8.62 -7.35
CA PHE A 100 -11.44 -8.32 -8.67
C PHE A 100 -10.46 -8.64 -9.80
N LEU A 101 -9.23 -8.14 -9.71
CA LEU A 101 -8.22 -8.35 -10.76
C LEU A 101 -7.79 -9.81 -10.89
N LEU A 102 -7.64 -10.54 -9.77
CA LEU A 102 -7.33 -11.98 -9.80
C LEU A 102 -8.50 -12.82 -10.33
N GLY A 103 -9.73 -12.42 -10.02
CA GLY A 103 -10.93 -13.08 -10.56
C GLY A 103 -11.06 -12.90 -12.08
N VAL A 104 -10.76 -11.71 -12.60
CA VAL A 104 -10.77 -11.43 -14.05
C VAL A 104 -9.70 -12.23 -14.80
N THR A 105 -8.58 -12.58 -14.16
CA THR A 105 -7.52 -13.39 -14.79
C THR A 105 -7.74 -14.90 -14.67
N ASN A 106 -8.91 -15.36 -14.20
CA ASN A 106 -9.23 -16.78 -13.93
C ASN A 106 -8.23 -17.48 -12.98
N ILE A 107 -7.53 -16.70 -12.15
CA ILE A 107 -6.63 -17.25 -11.14
C ILE A 107 -7.47 -17.55 -9.90
N THR A 108 -7.41 -18.79 -9.39
CA THR A 108 -8.09 -19.18 -8.16
C THR A 108 -7.68 -18.27 -7.01
N VAL A 109 -8.62 -17.44 -6.54
CA VAL A 109 -8.39 -16.46 -5.49
C VAL A 109 -8.40 -17.15 -4.13
N PRO A 110 -7.29 -17.19 -3.38
CA PRO A 110 -7.26 -17.76 -2.03
C PRO A 110 -7.85 -16.75 -1.04
N TRP A 111 -9.19 -16.63 -1.02
CA TRP A 111 -9.93 -15.66 -0.20
C TRP A 111 -9.60 -15.77 1.28
N GLU A 112 -9.45 -16.99 1.80
CA GLU A 112 -9.04 -17.22 3.18
C GLU A 112 -7.68 -16.57 3.46
N THR A 113 -6.69 -16.81 2.60
CA THR A 113 -5.34 -16.25 2.74
C THR A 113 -5.33 -14.72 2.58
N LEU A 114 -6.11 -14.16 1.64
CA LEU A 114 -6.19 -12.71 1.44
C LEU A 114 -6.81 -12.01 2.66
N VAL A 115 -7.92 -12.54 3.17
CA VAL A 115 -8.60 -11.98 4.35
C VAL A 115 -7.72 -12.13 5.58
N LEU A 116 -7.16 -13.33 5.82
CA LEU A 116 -6.29 -13.59 6.96
C LEU A 116 -5.04 -12.71 6.94
N SER A 117 -4.40 -12.55 5.76
CA SER A 117 -3.25 -11.64 5.59
C SER A 117 -3.63 -10.19 5.84
N THR A 118 -4.80 -9.74 5.36
CA THR A 118 -5.26 -8.36 5.60
C THR A 118 -5.49 -8.10 7.09
N VAL A 119 -6.14 -9.04 7.78
CA VAL A 119 -6.38 -8.92 9.23
C VAL A 119 -5.07 -8.92 10.01
N LEU A 120 -4.17 -9.87 9.73
CA LEU A 120 -2.92 -10.03 10.47
C LEU A 120 -1.90 -8.91 10.19
N TYR A 121 -1.75 -8.49 8.94
CA TYR A 121 -0.69 -7.54 8.55
C TYR A 121 -1.16 -6.09 8.48
N VAL A 122 -2.46 -5.82 8.37
CA VAL A 122 -2.98 -4.44 8.28
C VAL A 122 -3.79 -4.08 9.53
N VAL A 123 -4.85 -4.84 9.82
CA VAL A 123 -5.79 -4.48 10.89
C VAL A 123 -5.14 -4.60 12.27
N LEU A 124 -4.46 -5.71 12.54
CA LEU A 124 -3.87 -5.97 13.86
C LEU A 124 -2.76 -4.96 14.23
N PRO A 125 -1.78 -4.64 13.36
CA PRO A 125 -0.79 -3.60 13.65
C PRO A 125 -1.41 -2.20 13.82
N LEU A 126 -2.45 -1.88 13.04
CA LEU A 126 -3.17 -0.60 13.16
C LEU A 126 -3.85 -0.49 14.54
N LEU A 127 -4.57 -1.53 14.96
CA LEU A 127 -5.20 -1.59 16.28
C LEU A 127 -4.17 -1.50 17.41
N ALA A 128 -3.07 -2.24 17.31
CA ALA A 128 -1.99 -2.20 18.29
C ALA A 128 -1.36 -0.79 18.38
N GLY A 129 -1.11 -0.14 17.23
CA GLY A 129 -0.61 1.23 17.16
C GLY A 129 -1.56 2.24 17.80
N MET A 130 -2.86 2.15 17.50
CA MET A 130 -3.89 3.01 18.11
C MET A 130 -3.99 2.80 19.62
N ALA A 131 -4.01 1.55 20.08
CA ALA A 131 -4.06 1.22 21.51
C ALA A 131 -2.83 1.76 22.26
N THR A 132 -1.64 1.58 21.69
CA THR A 132 -0.38 2.09 22.26
C THR A 132 -0.39 3.61 22.35
N ARG A 133 -0.83 4.29 21.28
CA ARG A 133 -0.94 5.75 21.26
C ARG A 133 -1.93 6.26 22.30
N HIS A 134 -3.11 5.65 22.39
CA HIS A 134 -4.14 6.03 23.37
C HIS A 134 -3.67 5.83 24.82
N ALA A 135 -2.92 4.76 25.09
CA ALA A 135 -2.33 4.51 26.40
C ALA A 135 -1.26 5.55 26.77
N LEU A 136 -0.46 6.00 25.80
CA LEU A 136 0.58 7.03 26.00
C LEU A 136 -0.03 8.43 26.19
N GLU A 137 -1.02 8.81 25.37
CA GLU A 137 -1.70 10.11 25.47
C GLU A 137 -2.40 10.29 26.83
N ARG A 138 -2.91 9.20 27.43
CA ARG A 138 -3.47 9.20 28.78
C ARG A 138 -2.44 9.45 29.89
N ARG A 139 -1.15 9.17 29.66
CA ARG A 139 -0.09 9.36 30.66
C ARG A 139 0.42 10.79 30.70
N SER A 140 0.74 11.36 29.54
CA SER A 140 1.25 12.72 29.41
C SER A 140 1.09 13.22 27.97
N PRO A 141 0.85 14.52 27.76
CA PRO A 141 0.86 15.12 26.42
C PRO A 141 2.17 14.92 25.64
N THR A 142 3.30 14.71 26.33
CA THR A 142 4.62 14.50 25.72
C THR A 142 4.99 13.03 25.51
N ALA A 143 4.27 12.09 26.14
CA ALA A 143 4.67 10.68 26.20
C ALA A 143 4.75 10.02 24.81
N VAL A 144 3.90 10.43 23.86
CA VAL A 144 3.97 9.95 22.47
C VAL A 144 5.25 10.45 21.79
N ALA A 145 5.59 11.73 21.96
CA ALA A 145 6.79 12.31 21.36
C ALA A 145 8.07 11.66 21.92
N ASP A 146 8.11 11.43 23.23
CA ASP A 146 9.24 10.78 23.91
C ASP A 146 9.41 9.32 23.46
N PHE A 147 8.29 8.60 23.29
CA PHE A 147 8.30 7.21 22.79
C PHE A 147 8.77 7.13 21.33
N VAL A 148 8.28 8.02 20.46
CA VAL A 148 8.73 8.09 19.06
C VAL A 148 10.22 8.48 18.99
N ALA A 149 10.68 9.40 19.84
CA ALA A 149 12.10 9.80 19.88
C ALA A 149 13.03 8.64 20.25
N ARG A 150 12.59 7.73 21.13
CA ARG A 150 13.36 6.51 21.47
C ARG A 150 13.35 5.44 20.37
N LEU A 151 12.30 5.38 19.56
CA LEU A 151 12.14 4.37 18.51
C LEU A 151 12.68 4.80 17.15
N LYS A 152 12.94 6.09 16.93
CA LYS A 152 13.58 6.54 15.69
C LYS A 152 14.92 5.82 15.52
N PRO A 153 15.20 5.25 14.33
CA PRO A 153 16.53 4.75 14.04
C PRO A 153 17.54 5.90 14.21
N TRP A 154 18.77 5.59 14.62
CA TRP A 154 19.86 6.56 14.64
C TRP A 154 20.15 7.03 13.20
N SER A 155 19.51 8.12 12.79
CA SER A 155 19.81 8.90 11.59
C SER A 155 19.49 10.36 11.84
#